data_AF-A0A2U3NTY6-F1
#
_entry.id   AF-A0A2U3NTY6-F1
#
_cell.length_a   1.000
_cell.length_b   1.000
_cell.length_c   1.000
_cell.angle_alpha   90.00
_cell.angle_beta   90.00
_cell.angle_gamma   90.00
#
_symmetry.space_group_name_H-M   'P 1'
#
loop_
_entity.id
_entity.type
_entity.pdbx_description
1 polymer ?
#
loop_
_entity_poly.entity_id
_entity_poly.type
_entity_poly.pdbx_seq_one_letter_code
_entity_poly.pdbx_strand_id
1 'polypeptide(L)' 'MLPVNVPLPTKVVTQVLEPIDILAQFGADPDIDQVDAHVRHVMQQALDRLADERRFPMLG' A
#
# COMPACT_ATOMS: atom_id res chain seq x y z
N MET A 1 -27.80 9.08 -22.34
CA MET A 1 -26.34 9.08 -22.53
C MET A 1 -25.80 7.80 -21.92
N LEU A 2 -25.10 6.97 -22.69
CA LEU A 2 -24.41 5.79 -22.15
C LEU A 2 -23.07 6.24 -21.58
N PRO A 3 -22.67 5.82 -20.36
CA PRO A 3 -21.34 6.12 -19.85
C PRO A 3 -20.30 5.45 -20.77
N VAL A 4 -19.48 6.28 -21.39
CA VAL A 4 -18.38 5.83 -22.24
C VAL A 4 -17.27 5.34 -21.31
N ASN A 5 -17.17 4.02 -21.12
CA ASN A 5 -16.09 3.38 -20.36
C ASN A 5 -14.82 3.33 -21.22
N VAL A 6 -14.22 4.49 -21.49
CA VAL A 6 -12.93 4.59 -22.17
C VAL A 6 -11.83 4.40 -21.14
N PRO A 7 -11.02 3.32 -21.24
CA PRO A 7 -9.94 3.10 -20.30
C PRO A 7 -8.89 4.19 -20.48
N LEU A 8 -8.63 4.95 -19.43
CA LEU A 8 -7.51 5.88 -19.40
C LEU A 8 -6.22 5.09 -19.17
N PRO A 9 -5.11 5.47 -19.82
CA PRO A 9 -3.83 4.80 -19.59
C PRO A 9 -3.40 5.02 -18.14
N THR A 10 -3.38 3.95 -17.33
CA THR A 10 -2.89 3.98 -15.94
C THR A 10 -1.65 3.10 -15.82
N LYS A 11 -0.62 3.59 -15.12
CA LYS A 11 0.56 2.77 -14.80
C LYS A 11 0.35 2.13 -13.42
N VAL A 12 0.30 0.80 -13.37
CA VAL A 12 0.29 0.05 -12.10
C VAL A 12 1.73 -0.26 -11.72
N VAL A 13 2.10 0.05 -10.48
CA VAL A 13 3.41 -0.27 -9.90
C VAL A 13 3.17 -1.11 -8.66
N THR A 14 3.95 -2.17 -8.50
CA THR A 14 3.90 -3.07 -7.35
C THR A 14 5.26 -3.09 -6.68
N GLN A 15 5.28 -3.08 -5.35
CA GLN A 15 6.49 -3.20 -4.54
C GLN A 15 6.28 -4.29 -3.51
N VAL A 16 7.29 -5.15 -3.35
CA VAL A 16 7.37 -6.09 -2.22
C VAL A 16 8.13 -5.38 -1.10
N LEU A 17 7.56 -5.38 0.11
CA LEU A 17 8.17 -4.78 1.29
C LEU A 17 9.02 -5.80 2.04
N GLU A 18 9.89 -5.28 2.91
CA GLU A 18 10.65 -6.11 3.82
C GLU A 18 9.70 -6.92 4.75
N PRO A 19 10.02 -8.18 5.05
CA PRO A 19 9.22 -9.00 5.96
C PRO A 19 9.12 -8.38 7.37
N ILE A 20 7.96 -8.55 8.00
CA ILE A 20 7.72 -8.16 9.39
C ILE A 20 7.92 -9.40 10.27
N ASP A 21 8.95 -9.38 11.11
CA ASP A 21 9.11 -10.38 12.18
C ASP A 21 8.17 -10.05 13.34
N ILE A 22 7.03 -10.74 13.37
CA ILE A 22 5.97 -10.49 14.36
C ILE A 22 6.43 -10.84 15.77
N LEU A 23 7.16 -11.95 15.96
CA LEU A 23 7.58 -12.39 17.29
C LEU A 23 8.66 -11.47 17.87
N ALA A 24 9.58 -11.00 17.03
CA ALA A 24 10.60 -10.06 17.46
C ALA A 24 10.03 -8.68 17.82
N GLN A 25 8.96 -8.23 17.13
CA GLN A 25 8.39 -6.90 17.30
C GLN A 25 7.27 -6.83 18.35
N PHE A 26 6.44 -7.86 18.44
CA PHE A 26 5.22 -7.87 19.27
C PHE A 26 5.25 -8.92 20.39
N GLY A 27 6.27 -9.78 20.42
CA GLY A 27 6.44 -10.80 21.45
C GLY A 27 5.74 -12.13 21.11
N ALA A 28 5.80 -13.07 22.07
CA ALA A 28 5.38 -14.46 21.86
C ALA A 28 3.85 -14.67 21.80
N ASP A 29 3.08 -13.76 22.39
CA ASP A 29 1.61 -13.76 22.37
C ASP A 29 1.11 -12.37 21.95
N PRO A 30 1.18 -12.04 20.65
CA PRO A 30 0.89 -10.71 20.15
C PRO A 30 -0.62 -10.46 20.05
N ASP A 31 -1.05 -9.24 20.35
CA ASP A 31 -2.40 -8.79 20.06
C ASP A 31 -2.59 -8.67 18.53
N ILE A 32 -3.54 -9.43 17.99
CA ILE A 32 -3.81 -9.50 16.55
C ILE A 32 -4.27 -8.15 15.99
N ASP A 33 -5.05 -7.38 16.75
CA ASP A 33 -5.53 -6.07 16.30
C ASP A 33 -4.36 -5.08 16.19
N GLN A 34 -3.39 -5.19 17.09
CA GLN A 34 -2.16 -4.39 17.05
C GLN A 34 -1.29 -4.76 15.84
N VAL A 35 -1.15 -6.06 15.54
CA VAL A 35 -0.38 -6.54 14.39
C VAL A 35 -1.02 -6.08 13.07
N ASP A 36 -2.33 -6.24 12.89
CA ASP A 36 -3.03 -5.78 11.67
C ASP A 36 -2.88 -4.27 11.49
N ALA A 37 -3.04 -3.48 12.56
CA ALA A 37 -2.86 -2.03 12.50
C ALA A 37 -1.44 -1.65 12.04
N HIS A 38 -0.42 -2.35 12.53
CA HIS A 38 0.96 -2.12 12.12
C HIS A 38 1.21 -2.50 10.65
N VAL A 39 0.74 -3.67 10.20
CA VAL A 39 0.86 -4.10 8.81
C VAL A 39 0.22 -3.08 7.87
N ARG A 40 -1.00 -2.62 8.18
CA ARG A 40 -1.69 -1.59 7.40
C ARG A 40 -0.91 -0.28 7.37
N HIS A 41 -0.34 0.14 8.49
CA HIS A 41 0.47 1.35 8.57
C HIS A 41 1.69 1.28 7.65
N VAL A 42 2.44 0.18 7.71
CA VAL A 42 3.64 -0.03 6.87
C VAL A 42 3.28 -0.06 5.38
N MET A 43 2.19 -0.75 5.01
CA MET A 43 1.69 -0.74 3.64
C MET A 43 1.29 0.66 3.17
N GLN A 44 0.59 1.42 4.01
CA GLN A 44 0.14 2.77 3.68
C GLN A 44 1.33 3.71 3.47
N GLN A 45 2.33 3.69 4.35
CA GLN A 45 3.55 4.49 4.18
C GLN A 45 4.28 4.17 2.86
N ALA A 46 4.25 2.91 2.42
CA ALA A 46 4.80 2.55 1.12
C ALA A 46 3.97 3.07 -0.05
N LEU A 47 2.63 3.00 0.05
CA LEU A 47 1.73 3.58 -0.94
C LEU A 47 1.90 5.09 -1.06
N ASP A 48 2.05 5.81 0.05
CA ASP A 48 2.28 7.25 0.08
C ASP A 48 3.59 7.60 -0.65
N ARG A 49 4.67 6.86 -0.39
CA ARG A 49 5.94 7.03 -1.11
C ARG A 49 5.81 6.76 -2.61
N LEU A 50 5.13 5.67 -2.99
CA LEU A 50 4.88 5.34 -4.40
C LEU A 50 4.01 6.39 -5.10
N ALA A 51 3.14 7.08 -4.37
CA ALA A 51 2.38 8.21 -4.89
C ALA A 51 3.30 9.43 -5.10
N ASP A 52 4.17 9.73 -4.15
CA ASP A 52 5.12 10.86 -4.21
C ASP A 52 6.16 10.73 -5.33
N GLU A 53 6.58 9.51 -5.66
CA GLU A 53 7.54 9.24 -6.75
C GLU A 53 6.97 9.53 -8.16
N ARG A 54 5.66 9.77 -8.29
CA ARG A 54 5.02 10.01 -9.59
C ARG A 54 5.34 11.41 -10.10
N ARG A 55 6.21 11.46 -11.12
CA ARG A 55 6.71 12.69 -11.77
C ARG A 55 5.65 13.54 -12.49
N PHE A 56 4.53 12.97 -12.91
CA PHE A 56 3.38 13.68 -13.48
C PHE A 56 2.09 13.03 -12.97
N PRO A 57 1.05 13.78 -12.57
CA PRO A 57 -0.24 13.19 -12.30
C PRO A 57 -0.77 12.58 -13.61
N MET A 58 -0.87 11.26 -13.66
CA MET A 58 -1.71 10.61 -14.66
C MET A 58 -3.14 11.02 -14.27
N LEU A 59 -3.68 12.04 -14.95
CA LEU A 59 -5.06 12.46 -14.78
C LEU A 59 -5.95 11.37 -15.37
N GLY A 60 -6.51 10.56 -14.49
CA GLY A 60 -7.49 9.52 -14.81
C GLY A 60 -7.98 8.82 -13.57
#